data_AF-A0AAD9NM52-F1
#
_entry.id   AF-A0AAD9NM52-F1
#
_cell.length_a   1.000
_cell.length_b   1.000
_cell.length_c   1.000
_cell.angle_alpha   90.00
_cell.angle_beta   90.00
_cell.angle_gamma   90.00
#
_symmetry.space_group_name_H-M   'P 1'
#
loop_
_entity.id
_entity.type
_entity.pdbx_description
1 polymer ?
#
loop_
_entity_poly.entity_id
_entity_poly.type
_entity_poly.pdbx_seq_one_letter_code
_entity_poly.pdbx_strand_id
1 'polypeptide(L)'
;MFAGSTEKSFLDHVFQMHGQKPGKRDALLQRGGNQGQMFTLNHFQGTNPVQYNVKGWLRACRENPVSRTVNAFLQESNRDDIGTLFQSVRSALSVTVAGSVASVDGTTSLRRTSSMRRTCATGAAALKRKSACLQMKFQVDSVVESLRRTQLHFVHCLLPQSNAGLCDLKNSLGVQSKTDDVLLNVPLVRSQIRGAEIVDAIRLHRQGFPEHMLFSEFKQRFELLTSGDQDAVPADFDTSDNKKVIA
;
A
#
# COMPACT_ATOMS: atom_id res chain seq x y z
N MET A 1 22.93 4.48 12.23
CA MET A 1 23.57 4.10 10.96
C MET A 1 24.95 3.56 11.31
N PHE A 2 25.43 2.51 10.64
CA PHE A 2 26.77 1.97 10.87
C PHE A 2 27.79 2.67 9.97
N ALA A 3 28.94 3.07 10.54
CA ALA A 3 30.04 3.62 9.76
C ALA A 3 30.62 2.52 8.85
N GLY A 4 30.92 2.84 7.59
CA GLY A 4 31.47 1.89 6.62
C GLY A 4 30.46 0.95 5.94
N SER A 5 29.16 1.08 6.18
CA SER A 5 28.17 0.30 5.42
C SER A 5 28.21 0.63 3.92
N THR A 6 28.25 -0.42 3.11
CA THR A 6 28.18 -0.38 1.64
C THR A 6 26.91 -1.04 1.14
N GLU A 7 26.51 -0.74 -0.09
CA GLU A 7 25.37 -1.36 -0.76
C GLU A 7 25.49 -2.89 -0.80
N LYS A 8 26.72 -3.41 -0.94
CA LYS A 8 27.00 -4.86 -0.87
C LYS A 8 26.72 -5.43 0.51
N SER A 9 27.23 -4.80 1.58
CA SER A 9 26.96 -5.24 2.95
C SER A 9 25.47 -5.18 3.30
N PHE A 10 24.75 -4.19 2.74
CA PHE A 10 23.30 -4.10 2.86
C PHE A 10 22.61 -5.31 2.22
N LEU A 11 22.94 -5.63 0.98
CA LEU A 11 22.38 -6.79 0.29
C LEU A 11 22.71 -8.09 1.02
N ASP A 12 23.96 -8.27 1.44
CA ASP A 12 24.36 -9.47 2.18
C ASP A 12 23.53 -9.64 3.45
N HIS A 13 23.28 -8.56 4.19
CA HIS A 13 22.41 -8.60 5.38
C HIS A 13 20.93 -8.85 5.04
N VAL A 14 20.41 -8.27 3.96
CA VAL A 14 19.03 -8.55 3.49
C VAL A 14 18.87 -10.02 3.14
N PHE A 15 19.83 -10.62 2.43
CA PHE A 15 19.80 -12.04 2.09
C PHE A 15 20.08 -12.94 3.30
N GLN A 16 20.84 -12.49 4.28
CA GLN A 16 21.01 -13.23 5.53
C GLN A 16 19.69 -13.31 6.31
N MET A 17 18.93 -12.21 6.36
CA MET A 17 17.68 -12.11 7.13
C MET A 17 16.46 -12.64 6.39
N HIS A 18 16.39 -12.43 5.07
CA HIS A 18 15.21 -12.68 4.25
C HIS A 18 15.50 -13.58 3.03
N GLY A 19 16.74 -14.02 2.85
CA GLY A 19 17.10 -14.93 1.76
C GLY A 19 16.41 -16.27 1.95
N GLN A 20 15.63 -16.65 0.95
CA GLN A 20 15.04 -17.98 0.90
C GLN A 20 16.05 -18.96 0.29
N LYS A 21 15.98 -20.24 0.67
CA LYS A 21 16.88 -21.26 0.13
C LYS A 21 16.81 -21.27 -1.41
N PRO A 22 17.96 -21.27 -2.11
CA PRO A 22 17.99 -21.30 -3.58
C PRO A 22 17.25 -22.55 -4.08
N GLY A 23 16.40 -22.39 -5.10
CA GLY A 23 15.66 -23.50 -5.72
C GLY A 23 14.19 -23.65 -5.33
N LYS A 24 13.67 -22.89 -4.36
CA LYS A 24 12.21 -22.76 -4.21
C LYS A 24 11.66 -21.87 -5.32
N ARG A 25 10.78 -22.42 -6.16
CA ARG A 25 10.14 -21.69 -7.28
C ARG A 25 9.39 -20.43 -6.81
N ASP A 26 8.96 -20.40 -5.55
CA ASP A 26 8.21 -19.29 -4.95
C ASP A 26 9.09 -18.34 -4.10
N ALA A 27 10.42 -18.43 -4.23
CA ALA A 27 11.31 -17.53 -3.52
C ALA A 27 11.06 -16.08 -3.99
N LEU A 28 10.45 -15.26 -3.13
CA LEU A 28 10.13 -13.86 -3.45
C LEU A 28 11.39 -13.04 -3.71
N LEU A 29 12.51 -13.38 -3.07
CA LEU A 29 13.76 -12.66 -3.18
C LEU A 29 14.86 -13.57 -3.73
N GLN A 30 15.49 -13.15 -4.83
CA GLN A 30 16.56 -13.89 -5.52
C GLN A 30 17.76 -12.99 -5.73
N ARG A 31 18.99 -13.51 -5.54
CA ARG A 31 20.21 -12.74 -5.88
C ARG A 31 20.27 -12.58 -7.40
N GLY A 32 20.50 -11.34 -7.86
CA GLY A 32 20.73 -11.01 -9.25
C GLY A 32 22.18 -11.31 -9.63
N GLY A 33 22.44 -11.45 -10.93
CA GLY A 33 23.71 -11.94 -11.49
C GLY A 33 24.99 -11.18 -11.11
N ASN A 34 26.10 -11.60 -11.72
CA ASN A 34 27.53 -11.49 -11.36
C ASN A 34 28.10 -10.20 -10.73
N GLN A 35 27.38 -9.08 -10.67
CA GLN A 35 27.90 -7.80 -10.13
C GLN A 35 27.62 -7.55 -8.64
N GLY A 36 26.92 -8.45 -7.94
CA GLY A 36 26.74 -8.40 -6.48
C GLY A 36 25.98 -7.17 -5.93
N GLN A 37 25.42 -6.34 -6.80
CA GLN A 37 24.64 -5.14 -6.50
C GLN A 37 23.20 -5.21 -7.05
N MET A 38 22.80 -6.38 -7.53
CA MET A 38 21.48 -6.58 -8.11
C MET A 38 20.75 -7.71 -7.41
N PHE A 39 19.43 -7.59 -7.32
CA PHE A 39 18.55 -8.64 -6.84
C PHE A 39 17.24 -8.61 -7.62
N THR A 40 16.57 -9.75 -7.69
CA THR A 40 15.24 -9.87 -8.28
C THR A 40 14.23 -10.06 -7.15
N LEU A 41 13.20 -9.24 -7.15
CA LEU A 41 12.03 -9.36 -6.27
C LEU A 41 10.84 -9.80 -7.13
N ASN A 42 10.24 -10.91 -6.75
CA ASN A 42 9.07 -11.44 -7.43
C ASN A 42 7.81 -10.82 -6.82
N HIS A 43 7.27 -9.80 -7.49
CA HIS A 43 6.03 -9.11 -7.12
C HIS A 43 4.80 -9.93 -7.51
N PHE A 44 3.63 -9.49 -7.03
CA PHE A 44 2.32 -10.08 -7.36
C PHE A 44 2.30 -11.61 -7.17
N GLN A 45 2.68 -12.06 -5.96
CA GLN A 45 2.73 -13.48 -5.61
C GLN A 45 3.57 -14.34 -6.58
N GLY A 46 4.68 -13.79 -7.08
CA GLY A 46 5.60 -14.55 -7.93
C GLY A 46 5.41 -14.38 -9.43
N THR A 47 4.38 -13.66 -9.88
CA THR A 47 4.05 -13.57 -11.31
C THR A 47 4.78 -12.44 -12.05
N ASN A 48 5.40 -11.52 -11.31
CA ASN A 48 6.14 -10.39 -11.88
C ASN A 48 7.55 -10.24 -11.27
N PRO A 49 8.57 -10.90 -11.85
CA PRO A 49 9.96 -10.74 -11.43
C PRO A 49 10.50 -9.36 -11.85
N VAL A 50 10.93 -8.54 -10.88
CA VAL A 50 11.53 -7.22 -11.12
C VAL A 50 12.96 -7.20 -10.59
N GLN A 51 13.90 -6.82 -11.46
CA GLN A 51 15.31 -6.68 -11.10
C GLN A 51 15.58 -5.27 -10.59
N TYR A 52 16.15 -5.19 -9.39
CA TYR A 52 16.57 -3.96 -8.73
C TYR A 52 18.09 -3.86 -8.68
N ASN A 53 18.60 -2.64 -8.85
CA ASN A 53 19.98 -2.29 -8.59
C ASN A 53 20.05 -1.40 -7.35
N VAL A 54 20.86 -1.80 -6.36
CA VAL A 54 20.98 -1.07 -5.08
C VAL A 54 21.97 0.10 -5.13
N LYS A 55 22.67 0.31 -6.25
CA LYS A 55 23.67 1.38 -6.41
C LYS A 55 23.08 2.73 -6.00
N GLY A 56 23.70 3.36 -5.00
CA GLY A 56 23.32 4.70 -4.53
C GLY A 56 22.16 4.73 -3.53
N TRP A 57 21.56 3.60 -3.17
CA TRP A 57 20.46 3.57 -2.18
C TRP A 57 20.90 4.11 -0.82
N LEU A 58 22.10 3.76 -0.35
CA LEU A 58 22.60 4.27 0.93
C LEU A 58 22.77 5.78 0.91
N ARG A 59 23.23 6.35 -0.21
CA ARG A 59 23.33 7.80 -0.38
C ARG A 59 21.95 8.45 -0.38
N ALA A 60 20.98 7.87 -1.10
CA ALA A 60 19.61 8.39 -1.16
C ALA A 60 18.89 8.33 0.20
N CYS A 61 19.14 7.29 0.99
CA CYS A 61 18.57 7.14 2.34
C CYS A 61 19.21 8.05 3.39
N ARG A 62 20.43 8.56 3.14
CA ARG A 62 21.11 9.49 4.03
C ARG A 62 20.49 10.87 3.89
N GLU A 63 19.95 11.39 4.98
CA GLU A 63 19.52 12.80 5.03
C GLU A 63 20.74 13.69 4.76
N ASN A 64 20.63 14.56 3.75
CA ASN A 64 21.68 15.54 3.49
C ASN A 64 21.63 16.59 4.60
N PRO A 65 22.73 16.78 5.38
CA PRO A 65 22.74 17.75 6.48
C PRO A 65 22.45 19.17 6.02
N VAL A 66 22.82 19.51 4.78
CA VAL A 66 22.59 20.84 4.18
C VAL A 66 21.11 21.10 3.91
N SER A 67 20.32 20.07 3.60
CA SER A 67 18.90 20.22 3.29
C SER A 67 18.10 20.86 4.43
N ARG A 68 18.50 20.61 5.69
CA ARG A 68 17.82 21.22 6.84
C ARG A 68 18.10 22.72 6.96
N THR A 69 19.35 23.13 6.74
CA THR A 69 19.76 24.53 6.78
C THR A 69 19.14 25.32 5.63
N VAL A 70 19.11 24.73 4.43
CA VAL A 70 18.48 25.33 3.25
C VAL A 70 16.98 25.50 3.46
N ASN A 71 16.30 24.53 4.05
CA ASN A 71 14.87 24.66 4.34
C ASN A 71 14.56 25.84 5.28
N ALA A 72 15.37 26.06 6.32
CA ALA A 72 15.18 27.20 7.22
C ALA A 72 15.38 28.53 6.48
N PHE A 73 16.41 28.62 5.63
CA PHE A 73 16.68 29.82 4.84
C PHE A 73 15.57 30.11 3.82
N LEU A 74 15.06 29.09 3.13
CA LEU A 74 14.01 29.27 2.11
C LEU A 74 12.66 29.68 2.71
N GLN A 75 12.42 29.38 4.00
CA GLN A 75 11.22 29.87 4.72
C GLN A 75 11.24 31.38 4.93
N GLU A 76 12.43 31.97 5.06
CA GLU A 76 12.67 33.40 5.25
C GLU A 76 12.94 34.14 3.92
N SER A 77 12.66 33.48 2.79
CA SER A 77 12.82 34.06 1.46
C SER A 77 11.97 35.32 1.29
N ASN A 78 12.56 36.39 0.75
CA ASN A 78 11.86 37.62 0.37
C ASN A 78 10.88 37.44 -0.80
N ARG A 79 10.86 36.27 -1.41
CA ARG A 79 9.85 35.89 -2.40
C ARG A 79 8.74 35.10 -1.71
N ASP A 80 7.54 35.67 -1.70
CA ASP A 80 6.38 35.13 -0.99
C ASP A 80 5.99 33.72 -1.43
N ASP A 81 6.11 33.42 -2.74
CA ASP A 81 5.83 32.10 -3.31
C ASP A 81 6.76 31.02 -2.71
N ILE A 82 8.06 31.33 -2.61
CA ILE A 82 9.06 30.44 -2.03
C ILE A 82 8.86 30.31 -0.52
N GLY A 83 8.70 31.42 0.19
CA GLY A 83 8.48 31.41 1.65
C GLY A 83 7.27 30.57 2.03
N THR A 84 6.14 30.79 1.34
CA THR A 84 4.88 30.05 1.57
C THR A 84 5.03 28.56 1.28
N LEU A 85 5.70 28.19 0.18
CA LEU A 85 5.97 26.80 -0.17
C LEU A 85 6.74 26.10 0.95
N PHE A 86 7.84 26.68 1.43
CA PHE A 86 8.70 26.03 2.43
C PHE A 86 8.16 26.10 3.86
N GLN A 87 7.24 27.03 4.14
CA GLN A 87 6.46 27.05 5.39
C GLN A 87 5.41 25.92 5.41
N SER A 88 4.75 25.63 4.27
CA SER A 88 3.75 24.56 4.16
C SER A 88 4.35 23.14 4.35
N VAL A 89 5.62 22.95 3.98
CA VAL A 89 6.37 21.69 4.15
C VAL A 89 6.55 21.31 5.63
N ARG A 90 6.53 22.28 6.55
CA ARG A 90 6.51 22.02 8.02
C ARG A 90 5.26 21.25 8.43
N SER A 91 4.14 21.50 7.77
CA SER A 91 2.83 20.92 8.10
C SER A 91 2.53 19.65 7.30
N ALA A 92 2.97 19.52 6.04
CA ALA A 92 2.62 18.36 5.20
C ALA A 92 3.04 16.99 5.80
N LEU A 93 4.16 16.96 6.54
CA LEU A 93 4.63 15.76 7.25
C LEU A 93 3.94 15.53 8.61
N SER A 94 3.15 16.50 9.09
CA SER A 94 2.41 16.43 10.37
C SER A 94 0.88 16.47 10.19
N VAL A 95 0.35 16.91 9.04
CA VAL A 95 -1.06 17.27 8.81
C VAL A 95 -1.70 16.47 7.66
N THR A 96 -0.96 15.65 6.91
CA THR A 96 -1.60 14.62 6.06
C THR A 96 -2.01 13.37 6.85
N VAL A 97 -1.81 13.39 8.17
CA VAL A 97 -2.34 12.39 9.09
C VAL A 97 -3.77 12.78 9.43
N ALA A 98 -4.71 11.98 8.91
CA ALA A 98 -6.15 12.06 9.08
C ALA A 98 -6.83 13.09 8.16
N GLY A 99 -7.64 12.58 7.22
CA GLY A 99 -8.70 13.36 6.61
C GLY A 99 -9.66 13.81 7.70
N SER A 100 -9.46 15.04 8.16
CA SER A 100 -10.46 15.86 8.84
C SER A 100 -10.18 17.30 8.46
N VAL A 101 -11.01 17.82 7.57
CA VAL A 101 -11.25 19.26 7.42
C VAL A 101 -12.00 19.76 8.65
N ALA A 102 -11.32 19.84 9.79
CA ALA A 102 -11.75 20.66 10.92
C ALA A 102 -10.64 20.67 11.98
N SER A 103 -10.10 21.86 12.16
CA SER A 103 -9.63 22.46 13.41
C SER A 103 -8.25 23.06 13.21
N VAL A 104 -8.28 24.34 12.82
CA VAL A 104 -7.37 25.33 13.41
C VAL A 104 -7.53 25.23 14.94
N ASP A 105 -6.46 25.54 15.66
CA ASP A 105 -6.33 25.47 17.11
C ASP A 105 -5.88 24.12 17.69
N GLY A 106 -4.70 24.20 18.29
CA GLY A 106 -4.03 23.11 18.95
C GLY A 106 -4.84 22.54 20.11
N THR A 107 -4.42 21.36 20.55
CA THR A 107 -4.95 20.61 21.69
C THR A 107 -6.19 19.75 21.42
N THR A 108 -6.11 18.83 20.46
CA THR A 108 -6.85 17.57 20.61
C THR A 108 -5.95 16.37 20.41
N SER A 109 -5.71 15.69 21.53
CA SER A 109 -5.28 14.30 21.61
C SER A 109 -6.36 13.42 20.97
N LEU A 110 -6.46 13.44 19.64
CA LEU A 110 -7.15 12.41 18.88
C LEU A 110 -6.45 11.10 19.19
N ARG A 111 -7.24 10.16 19.73
CA ARG A 111 -6.84 8.82 20.16
C ARG A 111 -5.82 8.25 19.19
N ARG A 112 -4.55 8.37 19.60
CA ARG A 112 -3.40 7.81 18.90
C ARG A 112 -3.72 6.34 18.70
N THR A 113 -3.82 5.95 17.43
CA THR A 113 -4.03 4.56 17.02
C THR A 113 -3.11 3.66 17.87
N SER A 114 -3.69 2.63 18.48
CA SER A 114 -3.03 1.77 19.48
C SER A 114 -1.80 1.00 18.96
N SER A 115 -1.45 1.16 17.68
CA SER A 115 -0.18 0.74 17.08
C SER A 115 1.02 1.60 17.53
N MET A 116 0.79 2.85 17.96
CA MET A 116 1.85 3.78 18.37
C MET A 116 2.44 3.54 19.77
N ARG A 117 1.98 2.53 20.53
CA ARG A 117 2.42 2.33 21.94
C ARG A 117 3.62 1.39 22.12
N ARG A 118 4.27 0.90 21.06
CA ARG A 118 5.49 0.08 21.23
C ARG A 118 6.65 0.55 20.35
N THR A 119 7.09 1.79 20.56
CA THR A 119 8.53 2.11 20.75
C THR A 119 8.74 3.61 21.01
N CYS A 120 8.93 3.91 22.30
CA CYS A 120 9.87 4.90 22.82
C CYS A 120 9.75 6.34 22.30
N ALA A 121 8.95 7.13 23.03
CA ALA A 121 9.42 8.45 23.45
C ALA A 121 10.78 8.28 24.18
N THR A 122 11.69 9.24 24.01
CA THR A 122 13.09 9.29 24.52
C THR A 122 14.13 8.36 23.84
N GLY A 123 15.22 8.96 23.33
CA GLY A 123 16.42 8.28 22.80
C GLY A 123 16.63 8.33 21.27
N ALA A 124 17.68 7.66 20.77
CA ALA A 124 18.10 7.56 19.36
C ALA A 124 16.98 7.19 18.35
N ALA A 125 15.81 6.77 18.84
CA ALA A 125 14.55 6.68 18.12
C ALA A 125 14.05 8.02 17.54
N ALA A 126 14.44 9.17 18.12
CA ALA A 126 14.16 10.50 17.58
C ALA A 126 14.95 10.80 16.28
N LEU A 127 16.18 10.29 16.14
CA LEU A 127 16.95 10.40 14.89
C LEU A 127 16.36 9.51 13.79
N LYS A 128 15.76 8.36 14.14
CA LYS A 128 15.07 7.48 13.19
C LYS A 128 13.80 8.11 12.59
N ARG A 129 13.18 9.10 13.25
CA ARG A 129 12.02 9.85 12.72
C ARG A 129 12.36 10.84 11.60
N LYS A 130 13.64 11.13 11.34
CA LYS A 130 14.06 12.03 10.26
C LYS A 130 14.41 11.32 8.95
N SER A 131 14.38 9.99 8.93
CA SER A 131 14.60 9.24 7.68
C SER A 131 13.39 9.41 6.76
N ALA A 132 13.62 9.95 5.55
CA ALA A 132 12.58 10.09 4.53
C ALA A 132 11.89 8.75 4.22
N CYS A 133 12.65 7.65 4.15
CA CYS A 133 12.11 6.31 3.92
C CYS A 133 11.17 5.86 5.05
N LEU A 134 11.50 6.15 6.31
CA LEU A 134 10.63 5.80 7.43
C LEU A 134 9.39 6.70 7.51
N GLN A 135 9.51 7.98 7.15
CA GLN A 135 8.36 8.88 7.04
C GLN A 135 7.37 8.40 5.97
N MET A 136 7.86 8.04 4.78
CA MET A 136 7.03 7.46 3.74
C MET A 136 6.36 6.16 4.20
N LYS A 137 7.10 5.27 4.89
CA LYS A 137 6.51 4.06 5.47
C LYS A 137 5.37 4.40 6.44
N PHE A 138 5.57 5.32 7.38
CA PHE A 138 4.53 5.68 8.35
C PHE A 138 3.30 6.32 7.68
N GLN A 139 3.50 7.11 6.63
CA GLN A 139 2.41 7.68 5.86
C GLN A 139 1.59 6.58 5.15
N VAL A 140 2.27 5.64 4.49
CA VAL A 140 1.62 4.47 3.86
C VAL A 140 0.88 3.63 4.90
N ASP A 141 1.51 3.36 6.06
CA ASP A 141 0.87 2.62 7.16
C ASP A 141 -0.42 3.31 7.62
N SER A 142 -0.44 4.64 7.71
CA SER A 142 -1.62 5.43 8.07
C SER A 142 -2.73 5.32 7.03
N VAL A 143 -2.39 5.35 5.73
CA VAL A 143 -3.37 5.18 4.64
C VAL A 143 -3.98 3.79 4.69
N VAL A 144 -3.16 2.75 4.82
CA VAL A 144 -3.61 1.35 4.94
C VAL A 144 -4.55 1.18 6.14
N GLU A 145 -4.22 1.81 7.26
CA GLU A 145 -5.02 1.74 8.48
C GLU A 145 -6.35 2.51 8.37
N SER A 146 -6.41 3.54 7.53
CA SER A 146 -7.67 4.18 7.15
C SER A 146 -8.52 3.28 6.27
N LEU A 147 -7.92 2.67 5.24
CA LEU A 147 -8.61 1.75 4.32
C LEU A 147 -9.22 0.54 5.05
N ARG A 148 -8.55 0.03 6.09
CA ARG A 148 -9.07 -1.07 6.92
C ARG A 148 -10.35 -0.73 7.69
N ARG A 149 -10.64 0.56 7.91
CA ARG A 149 -11.85 1.02 8.63
C ARG A 149 -13.00 1.40 7.71
N THR A 150 -12.80 1.28 6.41
CA THR A 150 -13.80 1.65 5.40
C THR A 150 -14.31 0.41 4.67
N GLN A 151 -15.53 0.48 4.15
CA GLN A 151 -16.01 -0.50 3.17
C GLN A 151 -15.28 -0.23 1.85
N LEU A 152 -14.55 -1.24 1.35
CA LEU A 152 -13.72 -1.12 0.16
C LEU A 152 -14.43 -1.68 -1.07
N HIS A 153 -14.32 -0.96 -2.17
CA HIS A 153 -14.69 -1.44 -3.50
C HIS A 153 -13.44 -1.47 -4.38
N PHE A 154 -13.16 -2.61 -5.00
CA PHE A 154 -11.96 -2.80 -5.82
C PHE A 154 -12.31 -2.76 -7.30
N VAL A 155 -11.54 -1.99 -8.06
CA VAL A 155 -11.56 -2.00 -9.53
C VAL A 155 -10.18 -2.44 -10.00
N HIS A 156 -10.11 -3.61 -10.64
CA HIS A 156 -8.87 -4.16 -11.16
C HIS A 156 -8.66 -3.75 -12.62
N CYS A 157 -7.71 -2.85 -12.86
CA CYS A 157 -7.30 -2.47 -14.21
C CYS A 157 -6.20 -3.42 -14.71
N LEU A 158 -6.40 -4.07 -15.85
CA LEU A 158 -5.45 -5.01 -16.44
C LEU A 158 -4.83 -4.45 -17.71
N LEU A 159 -3.54 -4.67 -17.87
CA LEU A 159 -2.78 -4.23 -19.04
C LEU A 159 -2.93 -5.25 -20.19
N PRO A 160 -3.46 -4.88 -21.36
CA PRO A 160 -3.67 -5.82 -22.47
C PRO A 160 -2.37 -6.21 -23.17
N GLN A 161 -1.36 -5.33 -23.18
CA GLN A 161 -0.03 -5.57 -23.76
C GLN A 161 1.04 -4.82 -22.96
N SER A 162 2.30 -5.26 -22.98
CA SER A 162 3.39 -4.64 -22.20
C SER A 162 3.67 -3.18 -22.55
N ASN A 163 3.24 -2.71 -23.73
CA ASN A 163 3.36 -1.33 -24.20
C ASN A 163 2.02 -0.59 -24.27
N ALA A 164 0.94 -1.17 -23.74
CA ALA A 164 -0.36 -0.50 -23.76
C ALA A 164 -0.30 0.82 -22.97
N GLY A 165 -0.90 1.88 -23.52
CA GLY A 165 -0.81 3.23 -22.96
C GLY A 165 0.44 4.02 -23.38
N LEU A 166 1.40 3.41 -24.10
CA LEU A 166 2.54 4.11 -24.72
C LEU A 166 2.24 4.55 -26.16
N CYS A 167 0.96 4.66 -26.55
CA CYS A 167 0.54 4.98 -27.91
C CYS A 167 1.14 6.31 -28.42
N ASP A 168 1.31 7.29 -27.54
CA ASP A 168 1.92 8.58 -27.88
C ASP A 168 3.42 8.50 -28.20
N LEU A 169 4.11 7.45 -27.71
CA LEU A 169 5.55 7.27 -27.93
C LEU A 169 5.86 6.47 -29.22
N LYS A 170 4.96 5.60 -29.64
CA LYS A 170 5.13 4.75 -30.83
C LYS A 170 5.05 5.55 -32.15
N ASN A 171 4.16 6.55 -32.22
CA ASN A 171 4.08 7.45 -33.38
C ASN A 171 5.33 8.30 -33.58
N SER A 172 6.10 8.57 -32.52
CA SER A 172 7.33 9.37 -32.59
C SER A 172 8.55 8.59 -33.12
N LEU A 173 8.56 7.26 -32.96
CA LEU A 173 9.72 6.42 -33.30
C LEU A 173 9.61 5.69 -34.64
N GLY A 174 8.50 5.82 -35.38
CA GLY A 174 8.35 5.26 -36.73
C GLY A 174 8.45 3.73 -36.83
N VAL A 175 8.44 3.02 -35.69
CA VAL A 175 8.54 1.55 -35.67
C VAL A 175 7.14 0.96 -35.84
N GLN A 176 6.72 0.80 -37.10
CA GLN A 176 5.58 -0.03 -37.46
C GLN A 176 5.95 -1.50 -37.19
N SER A 177 5.53 -2.01 -36.03
CA SER A 177 5.69 -3.42 -35.68
C SER A 177 4.72 -4.24 -36.52
N LYS A 178 5.23 -5.05 -37.46
CA LYS A 178 4.48 -5.93 -38.37
C LYS A 178 3.77 -7.12 -37.68
N THR A 179 3.32 -6.94 -36.45
CA THR A 179 2.65 -7.95 -35.60
C THR A 179 1.39 -7.33 -34.99
N ASP A 180 0.59 -6.66 -35.83
CA ASP A 180 -0.55 -5.83 -35.41
C ASP A 180 -1.85 -6.60 -35.14
N ASP A 181 -1.87 -7.94 -35.18
CA ASP A 181 -3.12 -8.71 -35.04
C ASP A 181 -3.39 -9.30 -33.65
N VAL A 182 -2.49 -9.12 -32.67
CA VAL A 182 -2.73 -9.63 -31.30
C VAL A 182 -3.00 -8.47 -30.37
N LEU A 183 -4.23 -7.95 -30.38
CA LEU A 183 -4.72 -6.89 -29.47
C LEU A 183 -4.51 -7.23 -27.97
N LEU A 184 -4.33 -8.51 -27.63
CA LEU A 184 -4.25 -9.01 -26.25
C LEU A 184 -3.10 -9.99 -26.05
N ASN A 185 -2.12 -9.63 -25.24
CA ASN A 185 -1.08 -10.55 -24.76
C ASN A 185 -1.66 -11.46 -23.66
N VAL A 186 -2.20 -12.61 -24.08
CA VAL A 186 -2.86 -13.58 -23.19
C VAL A 186 -1.96 -14.05 -22.03
N PRO A 187 -0.67 -14.42 -22.24
CA PRO A 187 0.23 -14.76 -21.13
C PRO A 187 0.37 -13.65 -20.08
N LEU A 188 0.51 -12.40 -20.52
CA LEU A 188 0.62 -11.24 -19.62
C LEU A 188 -0.67 -11.04 -18.81
N VAL A 189 -1.83 -11.07 -19.47
CA VAL A 189 -3.12 -10.91 -18.79
C VAL A 189 -3.37 -12.03 -17.79
N ARG A 190 -3.05 -13.28 -18.15
CA ARG A 190 -3.14 -14.43 -17.23
C ARG A 190 -2.24 -14.25 -16.01
N SER A 191 -1.02 -13.74 -16.21
CA SER A 191 -0.08 -13.43 -15.13
C SER A 191 -0.63 -12.38 -14.16
N GLN A 192 -1.26 -11.32 -14.67
CA GLN A 192 -1.90 -10.28 -13.86
C GLN A 192 -3.11 -10.81 -13.07
N ILE A 193 -3.99 -11.59 -13.73
CA ILE A 193 -5.16 -12.21 -13.08
C ILE A 193 -4.74 -13.13 -11.92
N ARG A 194 -3.70 -13.94 -12.13
CA ARG A 194 -3.16 -14.82 -11.10
C ARG A 194 -2.50 -14.03 -9.98
N GLY A 195 -1.65 -13.05 -10.32
CA GLY A 195 -0.89 -12.28 -9.33
C GLY A 195 -1.73 -11.32 -8.49
N ALA A 196 -2.91 -10.93 -8.99
CA ALA A 196 -3.92 -10.18 -8.25
C ALA A 196 -4.95 -11.07 -7.53
N GLU A 197 -4.80 -12.41 -7.60
CA GLU A 197 -5.66 -13.40 -6.95
C GLU A 197 -7.16 -13.25 -7.29
N ILE A 198 -7.47 -12.72 -8.48
CA ILE A 198 -8.85 -12.40 -8.90
C ILE A 198 -9.72 -13.66 -8.95
N VAL A 199 -9.18 -14.77 -9.45
CA VAL A 199 -9.92 -16.04 -9.53
C VAL A 199 -10.27 -16.57 -8.14
N ASP A 200 -9.35 -16.45 -7.18
CA ASP A 200 -9.56 -16.91 -5.82
C ASP A 200 -10.52 -16.00 -5.04
N ALA A 201 -10.46 -14.68 -5.28
CA ALA A 201 -11.45 -13.73 -4.79
C ALA A 201 -12.87 -14.02 -5.33
N ILE A 202 -13.01 -14.31 -6.63
CA ILE A 202 -14.29 -14.70 -7.23
C ILE A 202 -14.80 -16.02 -6.63
N ARG A 203 -13.93 -17.00 -6.42
CA ARG A 203 -14.30 -18.27 -5.77
C ARG A 203 -14.82 -18.04 -4.36
N LEU A 204 -14.12 -17.23 -3.57
CA LEU A 204 -14.53 -16.88 -2.22
C LEU A 204 -15.89 -16.15 -2.22
N HIS A 205 -16.10 -15.23 -3.15
CA HIS A 205 -17.38 -14.52 -3.31
C HIS A 205 -18.52 -15.46 -3.66
N ARG A 206 -18.29 -16.45 -4.53
CA ARG A 206 -19.32 -17.42 -4.96
C ARG A 206 -19.65 -18.47 -3.91
N GLN A 207 -18.68 -18.84 -3.07
CA GLN A 207 -18.86 -19.86 -2.03
C GLN A 207 -19.26 -19.27 -0.69
N GLY A 208 -19.00 -17.98 -0.48
CA GLY A 208 -19.35 -17.26 0.74
C GLY A 208 -20.69 -16.54 0.67
N PHE A 209 -20.92 -15.72 1.68
CA PHE A 209 -22.09 -14.84 1.82
C PHE A 209 -21.62 -13.37 1.77
N PRO A 210 -21.33 -12.82 0.58
CA PRO A 210 -20.74 -11.49 0.44
C PRO A 210 -21.69 -10.40 0.92
N GLU A 211 -22.98 -10.56 0.61
CA GLU A 211 -24.05 -9.70 1.11
C GLU A 211 -24.52 -10.24 2.46
N HIS A 212 -24.49 -9.38 3.46
CA HIS A 212 -24.97 -9.67 4.80
C HIS A 212 -25.66 -8.44 5.36
N MET A 213 -26.67 -8.67 6.19
CA MET A 213 -27.38 -7.62 6.89
C MET A 213 -27.74 -8.09 8.29
N LEU A 214 -28.03 -7.15 9.19
CA LEU A 214 -28.48 -7.48 10.54
C LEU A 214 -29.84 -8.17 10.48
N PHE A 215 -30.07 -9.16 11.35
CA PHE A 215 -31.33 -9.90 11.38
C PHE A 215 -32.55 -8.99 11.61
N SER A 216 -32.43 -7.99 12.48
CA SER A 216 -33.51 -7.02 12.73
C SER A 216 -33.89 -6.23 11.47
N GLU A 217 -32.88 -5.82 10.69
CA GLU A 217 -33.09 -5.12 9.42
C GLU A 217 -33.69 -6.07 8.36
N PHE A 218 -33.23 -7.32 8.30
CA PHE A 218 -33.79 -8.33 7.41
C PHE A 218 -35.28 -8.55 7.70
N LYS A 219 -35.62 -8.80 8.97
CA LYS A 219 -37.00 -9.00 9.39
C LYS A 219 -37.88 -7.82 9.00
N GLN A 220 -37.49 -6.61 9.39
CA GLN A 220 -38.26 -5.39 9.08
C GLN A 220 -38.48 -5.21 7.56
N ARG A 221 -37.47 -5.54 6.75
CA ARG A 221 -37.54 -5.36 5.29
C ARG A 221 -38.39 -6.41 4.58
N PHE A 222 -38.43 -7.65 5.09
CA PHE A 222 -39.03 -8.78 4.38
C PHE A 222 -40.28 -9.37 5.06
N GLU A 223 -40.67 -8.91 6.25
CA GLU A 223 -41.86 -9.38 6.99
C GLU A 223 -43.17 -9.23 6.19
N LEU A 224 -43.26 -8.21 5.32
CA LEU A 224 -44.43 -8.04 4.45
C LEU A 224 -44.58 -9.17 3.42
N LEU A 225 -43.49 -9.83 3.01
CA LEU A 225 -43.53 -10.93 2.05
C LEU A 225 -44.09 -12.23 2.67
N THR A 226 -44.10 -12.34 4.00
CA THR A 226 -44.60 -13.52 4.74
C THR A 226 -46.04 -13.36 5.23
N SER A 227 -46.70 -12.24 4.93
CA SER A 227 -48.03 -11.89 5.45
C SER A 227 -49.20 -12.76 4.96
N GLY A 228 -48.94 -13.77 4.11
CA GLY A 228 -49.92 -14.77 3.69
C GLY A 228 -49.99 -16.04 4.55
N ASP A 229 -49.09 -16.21 5.53
CA ASP A 229 -48.96 -17.43 6.34
C ASP A 229 -48.89 -17.03 7.84
N GLN A 230 -50.01 -16.54 8.38
CA GLN A 230 -50.05 -15.90 9.71
C GLN A 230 -50.01 -16.85 10.92
N ASP A 231 -49.79 -18.15 10.74
CA ASP A 231 -50.00 -19.13 11.83
C ASP A 231 -48.72 -19.77 12.43
N ALA A 232 -47.49 -19.28 12.19
CA ALA A 232 -46.31 -20.05 12.64
C ALA A 232 -45.01 -19.31 13.03
N VAL A 233 -45.02 -18.18 13.76
CA VAL A 233 -43.78 -17.69 14.41
C VAL A 233 -44.02 -17.20 15.85
N PRO A 234 -43.48 -17.88 16.89
CA PRO A 234 -43.55 -17.43 18.28
C PRO A 234 -42.77 -16.12 18.51
N ALA A 235 -43.33 -15.25 19.35
CA ALA A 235 -42.89 -13.87 19.56
C ALA A 235 -41.57 -13.67 20.32
N ASP A 236 -40.91 -14.73 20.79
CA ASP A 236 -39.74 -14.63 21.66
C ASP A 236 -38.50 -15.31 21.05
N PHE A 237 -37.78 -14.57 20.18
CA PHE A 237 -36.38 -14.87 19.88
C PHE A 237 -35.53 -13.71 20.39
N ASP A 238 -34.89 -13.93 21.54
CA ASP A 238 -34.08 -12.94 22.24
C ASP A 238 -32.90 -12.48 21.37
N THR A 239 -32.84 -11.16 21.11
CA THR A 239 -31.85 -10.49 20.26
C THR A 239 -30.49 -10.27 20.94
N SER A 240 -30.25 -10.87 22.10
CA SER A 240 -29.07 -10.61 22.93
C SER A 240 -27.77 -11.29 22.43
N ASP A 241 -27.87 -12.28 21.54
CA ASP A 241 -26.71 -13.07 21.06
C ASP A 241 -26.28 -12.77 19.60
N ASN A 242 -26.21 -11.49 19.23
CA ASN A 242 -25.56 -11.08 17.97
C ASN A 242 -24.03 -10.92 18.12
N LYS A 243 -23.36 -11.91 18.73
CA LYS A 243 -21.91 -12.07 18.61
C LYS A 243 -21.59 -13.08 17.53
N LYS A 244 -21.31 -12.54 16.34
CA LYS A 244 -20.36 -13.07 15.35
C LYS A 244 -20.40 -14.59 15.20
N VAL A 245 -21.31 -15.09 14.36
CA VAL A 245 -20.95 -16.21 13.50
C VAL A 245 -20.65 -15.62 12.14
N ILE A 246 -19.37 -15.60 11.79
CA ILE A 246 -18.77 -15.88 10.48
C ILE A 246 -17.27 -15.59 10.67
N ALA A 247 -16.48 -16.66 10.60
CA ALA A 247 -15.02 -16.66 10.48
C ALA A 247 -14.61 -16.42 9.03
#